data_AF-A0AA36JIJ6-F1
#
_entry.id   AF-A0AA36JIJ6-F1
#
_cell.length_a   1.000
_cell.length_b   1.000
_cell.length_c   1.000
_cell.angle_alpha   90.00
_cell.angle_beta   90.00
_cell.angle_gamma   90.00
#
_symmetry.space_group_name_H-M   'P 1'
#
loop_
_entity.id
_entity.type
_entity.pdbx_description
1 polymer ?
#
loop_
_entity_poly.entity_id
_entity_poly.type
_entity_poly.pdbx_seq_one_letter_code
_entity_poly.pdbx_strand_id
1 'polypeptide(L)'
;MAVNYAENNVIPVMVACLQLLLRGYEIEGGAPTTPEVEVAFELFGDDRLPVDGWSYIAYCLEVCLHVLSHWSCTKLAAPKAPEVLDPGAAPVRLASAGVVDVLAELIDAPAAGVELRGQPPTALVQKACETLQALFERNGHICLFCMKHYAEVKQILLVGCDSIVADPLSNHPEMQQEAIDLFTSAFEKFAMKDERLSRKLLKALTVLFESSYQLVVWFLQQHPLRALAELQSLDAHIEAVRAVARAGYWSAEDAPLLPDCVAALTGTMLDAVEGHLDFSKPPSGSGRRVVDLTEAEEIAASCTASVLHLMLIDPSPPTVQQCLARSLGKRPRDGDDLPPLEEADGSISSEEAVNTLMKIMQVFPSSDRLQMNCQHILTSLLGE
;
A
#
# COMPACT_ATOMS: atom_id res chain seq x y z
N MET A 1 30.41 -20.96 2.09
CA MET A 1 30.47 -19.60 2.68
C MET A 1 29.14 -19.17 3.30
N ALA A 2 27.99 -19.22 2.62
CA ALA A 2 26.68 -18.95 3.26
C ALA A 2 26.42 -19.79 4.52
N VAL A 3 26.67 -21.11 4.45
CA VAL A 3 26.63 -22.03 5.61
C VAL A 3 27.60 -21.58 6.72
N ASN A 4 28.84 -21.17 6.39
CA ASN A 4 29.79 -20.63 7.36
C ASN A 4 29.31 -19.34 8.04
N TYR A 5 28.59 -18.44 7.36
CA TYR A 5 28.08 -17.21 8.01
C TYR A 5 27.01 -17.54 9.07
N ALA A 6 26.16 -18.53 8.79
CA ALA A 6 25.12 -18.98 9.72
C ALA A 6 25.68 -19.83 10.86
N GLU A 7 26.62 -20.73 10.59
CA GLU A 7 27.21 -21.61 11.60
C GLU A 7 28.19 -20.88 12.53
N ASN A 8 28.88 -19.83 12.05
CA ASN A 8 29.87 -19.10 12.84
C ASN A 8 29.30 -17.86 13.56
N ASN A 9 27.97 -17.67 13.60
CA ASN A 9 27.33 -16.53 14.26
C ASN A 9 27.85 -15.15 13.81
N VAL A 10 28.30 -15.03 12.55
CA VAL A 10 28.89 -13.78 12.04
C VAL A 10 27.85 -12.66 11.97
N ILE A 11 26.61 -12.99 11.57
CA ILE A 11 25.54 -12.01 11.39
C ILE A 11 25.19 -11.30 12.72
N PRO A 12 24.85 -12.00 13.83
CA PRO A 12 24.57 -11.33 15.10
C PRO A 12 25.73 -10.49 15.63
N VAL A 13 26.98 -11.00 15.53
CA VAL A 13 28.16 -10.28 16.02
C VAL A 13 28.39 -8.99 15.22
N MET A 14 28.33 -9.07 13.89
CA MET A 14 28.49 -7.90 13.03
C MET A 14 27.40 -6.84 13.29
N VAL A 15 26.14 -7.24 13.44
CA VAL A 15 25.06 -6.28 13.72
C VAL A 15 25.19 -5.68 15.12
N ALA A 16 25.60 -6.46 16.12
CA ALA A 16 25.92 -5.93 17.44
C ALA A 16 27.07 -4.91 17.40
N CYS A 17 28.10 -5.16 16.59
CA CYS A 17 29.18 -4.19 16.36
C CYS A 17 28.66 -2.90 15.70
N LEU A 18 27.79 -3.01 14.70
CA LEU A 18 27.14 -1.87 14.05
C LEU A 18 26.34 -1.01 15.05
N GLN A 19 25.51 -1.66 15.88
CA GLN A 19 24.71 -0.98 16.90
C GLN A 19 25.57 -0.30 17.96
N LEU A 20 26.62 -0.99 18.44
CA LEU A 20 27.54 -0.42 19.44
C LEU A 20 28.29 0.80 18.88
N LEU A 21 28.70 0.72 17.61
CA LEU A 21 29.32 1.83 16.90
C LEU A 21 28.39 3.04 16.78
N LEU A 22 27.15 2.80 16.36
CA LEU A 22 26.17 3.86 16.15
C LEU A 22 25.79 4.54 17.46
N ARG A 23 25.66 3.78 18.56
CA ARG A 23 25.48 4.31 19.92
C ARG A 23 26.61 5.22 20.37
N GLY A 24 27.84 4.98 19.93
CA GLY A 24 28.97 5.88 20.18
C GLY A 24 28.78 7.29 19.61
N TYR A 25 27.88 7.44 18.64
CA TYR A 25 27.50 8.71 18.04
C TYR A 25 26.23 9.32 18.64
N GLU A 26 25.53 8.70 19.60
CA GLU A 26 24.30 9.26 20.18
C GLU A 26 24.59 10.41 21.17
N ILE A 27 23.70 11.40 21.19
CA ILE A 27 23.77 12.51 22.15
C ILE A 27 23.24 12.01 23.51
N GLU A 28 24.13 11.48 24.36
CA GLU A 28 23.80 11.32 25.78
C GLU A 28 23.82 12.68 26.47
N GLY A 29 22.73 12.98 27.20
CA GLY A 29 22.58 14.22 27.97
C GLY A 29 23.73 14.43 28.96
N GLY A 30 24.72 15.23 28.56
CA GLY A 30 25.63 15.93 29.48
C GLY A 30 26.89 15.18 29.92
N ALA A 31 27.74 14.72 29.00
CA ALA A 31 29.19 14.64 29.23
C ALA A 31 29.98 14.66 27.90
N PRO A 32 31.07 15.43 27.78
CA PRO A 32 31.97 15.34 26.65
C PRO A 32 32.87 14.12 26.86
N THR A 33 32.35 12.93 26.56
CA THR A 33 33.20 11.75 26.38
C THR A 33 33.71 11.79 24.95
N THR A 34 34.98 12.16 24.78
CA THR A 34 35.80 11.56 23.71
C THR A 34 35.52 10.05 23.74
N PRO A 35 35.13 9.42 22.62
CA PRO A 35 34.49 8.11 22.68
C PRO A 35 35.54 7.10 23.15
N GLU A 36 35.30 6.41 24.26
CA GLU A 36 36.10 5.22 24.64
C GLU A 36 36.15 4.18 23.50
N VAL A 37 35.20 4.28 22.57
CA VAL A 37 35.08 3.57 21.30
C VAL A 37 36.23 3.89 20.33
N GLU A 38 36.65 5.15 20.16
CA GLU A 38 37.80 5.51 19.30
C GLU A 38 39.12 4.96 19.86
N VAL A 39 39.29 5.00 21.18
CA VAL A 39 40.44 4.39 21.87
C VAL A 39 40.43 2.86 21.77
N ALA A 40 39.25 2.23 21.79
CA ALA A 40 39.11 0.80 21.55
C ALA A 40 39.46 0.41 20.10
N PHE A 41 39.24 1.28 19.12
CA PHE A 41 39.64 1.01 17.72
C PHE A 41 41.14 1.15 17.49
N GLU A 42 41.80 2.12 18.12
CA GLU A 42 43.27 2.20 18.11
C GLU A 42 43.92 0.93 18.70
N LEU A 43 43.27 0.30 19.68
CA LEU A 43 43.72 -0.96 20.30
C LEU A 43 43.64 -2.19 19.37
N PHE A 44 42.84 -2.16 18.29
CA PHE A 44 42.75 -3.28 17.35
C PHE A 44 43.95 -3.36 16.38
N GLY A 45 44.74 -2.29 16.22
CA GLY A 45 46.09 -2.32 15.66
C GLY A 45 46.28 -3.00 14.29
N ASP A 46 45.23 -3.19 13.49
CA ASP A 46 45.27 -3.82 12.18
C ASP A 46 45.16 -2.73 11.11
N ASP A 47 46.22 -2.54 10.31
CA ASP A 47 46.29 -1.56 9.21
C ASP A 47 45.21 -1.75 8.14
N ARG A 48 44.47 -2.87 8.18
CA ARG A 48 43.34 -3.17 7.29
C ARG A 48 41.98 -2.73 7.83
N LEU A 49 41.89 -2.43 9.13
CA LEU A 49 40.65 -1.98 9.75
C LEU A 49 40.55 -0.45 9.66
N PRO A 50 39.36 0.11 9.35
CA PRO A 50 39.24 1.54 9.18
C PRO A 50 39.52 2.32 10.47
N VAL A 51 40.21 3.45 10.34
CA VAL A 51 40.70 4.28 11.45
C VAL A 51 39.57 5.12 12.08
N ASP A 52 38.46 5.34 11.36
CA ASP A 52 37.28 6.05 11.86
C ASP A 52 36.05 5.13 11.96
N GLY A 53 35.17 5.42 12.94
CA GLY A 53 33.98 4.61 13.20
C GLY A 53 33.03 4.54 11.99
N TRP A 54 32.91 5.61 11.21
CA TRP A 54 32.07 5.64 10.01
C TRP A 54 32.54 4.68 8.91
N SER A 55 33.85 4.58 8.65
CA SER A 55 34.35 3.63 7.65
C SER A 55 34.19 2.19 8.11
N TYR A 56 34.21 1.91 9.42
CA TYR A 56 33.88 0.58 9.93
C TYR A 56 32.41 0.24 9.72
N ILE A 57 31.50 1.18 10.00
CA ILE A 57 30.06 1.00 9.69
C ILE A 57 29.87 0.72 8.18
N ALA A 58 30.56 1.47 7.31
CA ALA A 58 30.52 1.23 5.87
C ALA A 58 30.96 -0.19 5.49
N TYR A 59 32.07 -0.67 6.05
CA TYR A 59 32.55 -2.03 5.85
C TYR A 59 31.54 -3.09 6.31
N CYS A 60 30.93 -2.92 7.47
CA CYS A 60 29.89 -3.84 7.94
C CYS A 60 28.65 -3.87 7.03
N LEU A 61 28.25 -2.73 6.46
CA LEU A 61 27.18 -2.69 5.45
C LEU A 61 27.58 -3.41 4.15
N GLU A 62 28.84 -3.31 3.72
CA GLU A 62 29.36 -4.11 2.61
C GLU A 62 29.28 -5.61 2.88
N VAL A 63 29.61 -6.04 4.09
CA VAL A 63 29.46 -7.44 4.50
C VAL A 63 28.00 -7.86 4.49
N CYS A 64 27.06 -7.02 4.95
CA CYS A 64 25.62 -7.29 4.85
C CYS A 64 25.20 -7.54 3.39
N LEU A 65 25.60 -6.66 2.47
CA LEU A 65 25.34 -6.81 1.03
C LEU A 65 26.02 -8.05 0.45
N HIS A 66 27.22 -8.40 0.91
CA HIS A 66 27.91 -9.62 0.50
C HIS A 66 27.16 -10.88 0.95
N VAL A 67 26.71 -10.92 2.21
CA VAL A 67 25.90 -12.01 2.77
C VAL A 67 24.63 -12.17 1.95
N LEU A 68 23.92 -11.08 1.68
CA LEU A 68 22.74 -11.10 0.81
C LEU A 68 23.12 -11.66 -0.57
N SER A 69 24.01 -11.01 -1.32
CA SER A 69 24.36 -11.42 -2.69
C SER A 69 24.83 -12.87 -2.82
N HIS A 70 25.65 -13.36 -1.88
CA HIS A 70 26.11 -14.75 -1.88
C HIS A 70 24.95 -15.74 -1.64
N TRP A 71 24.04 -15.42 -0.72
CA TRP A 71 22.87 -16.27 -0.42
C TRP A 71 21.90 -16.36 -1.60
N SER A 72 21.82 -15.31 -2.42
CA SER A 72 21.07 -15.36 -3.69
C SER A 72 21.76 -16.21 -4.75
N CYS A 73 23.09 -16.21 -4.84
CA CYS A 73 23.83 -17.00 -5.85
C CYS A 73 23.76 -18.51 -5.59
N THR A 74 23.61 -18.94 -4.34
CA THR A 74 23.40 -20.36 -3.99
C THR A 74 22.12 -20.95 -4.61
N LYS A 75 21.14 -20.10 -4.98
CA LYS A 75 19.92 -20.48 -5.73
C LYS A 75 20.22 -21.02 -7.13
N LEU A 76 21.19 -20.44 -7.84
CA LEU A 76 21.48 -20.76 -9.25
C LEU A 76 22.39 -21.99 -9.41
N ALA A 77 23.20 -22.30 -8.41
CA ALA A 77 24.24 -23.32 -8.51
C ALA A 77 23.82 -24.73 -8.03
N ALA A 78 22.68 -24.89 -7.34
CA ALA A 78 22.41 -26.11 -6.58
C ALA A 78 21.02 -26.73 -6.82
N PRO A 79 20.77 -27.38 -7.97
CA PRO A 79 19.59 -28.25 -8.13
C PRO A 79 19.74 -29.63 -7.44
N LYS A 80 20.86 -29.93 -6.76
CA LYS A 80 21.18 -31.27 -6.23
C LYS A 80 21.78 -31.33 -4.81
N ALA A 81 21.83 -30.22 -4.07
CA ALA A 81 22.32 -30.25 -2.68
C ALA A 81 21.16 -30.57 -1.71
N PRO A 82 21.33 -31.51 -0.75
CA PRO A 82 20.28 -31.92 0.18
C PRO A 82 19.91 -30.86 1.24
N GLU A 83 20.69 -29.79 1.36
CA GLU A 83 20.45 -28.64 2.24
C GLU A 83 20.37 -27.37 1.40
N VAL A 84 19.22 -27.14 0.77
CA VAL A 84 18.95 -25.87 0.10
C VAL A 84 18.71 -24.82 1.18
N LEU A 85 19.66 -23.90 1.37
CA LEU A 85 19.46 -22.75 2.24
C LEU A 85 18.28 -21.93 1.70
N ASP A 86 17.25 -21.73 2.53
CA ASP A 86 16.09 -20.91 2.19
C ASP A 86 16.57 -19.49 1.79
N PRO A 87 16.24 -19.01 0.57
CA PRO A 87 16.63 -17.68 0.11
C PRO A 87 16.09 -16.55 1.01
N GLY A 88 14.98 -16.78 1.71
CA GLY A 88 14.43 -15.85 2.70
C GLY A 88 15.22 -15.80 4.01
N ALA A 89 16.07 -16.79 4.29
CA ALA A 89 16.73 -16.92 5.60
C ALA A 89 17.77 -15.82 5.87
N ALA A 90 18.55 -15.39 4.87
CA ALA A 90 19.56 -14.34 5.06
C ALA A 90 18.93 -12.97 5.39
N PRO A 91 17.95 -12.47 4.59
CA PRO A 91 17.21 -11.26 4.96
C PRO A 91 16.61 -11.35 6.36
N VAL A 92 15.95 -12.47 6.70
CA VAL A 92 15.30 -12.66 8.01
C VAL A 92 16.34 -12.64 9.14
N ARG A 93 17.48 -13.32 8.96
CA ARG A 93 18.55 -13.33 9.97
C ARG A 93 19.12 -11.94 10.21
N LEU A 94 19.39 -11.19 9.14
CA LEU A 94 19.89 -9.82 9.24
C LEU A 94 18.85 -8.91 9.94
N ALA A 95 17.59 -8.99 9.55
CA ALA A 95 16.51 -8.23 10.18
C ALA A 95 16.34 -8.61 11.67
N SER A 96 16.32 -9.90 11.99
CA SER A 96 16.20 -10.39 13.38
C SER A 96 17.38 -10.01 14.28
N ALA A 97 18.55 -9.76 13.68
CA ALA A 97 19.71 -9.29 14.41
C ALA A 97 19.67 -7.78 14.70
N GLY A 98 18.72 -7.04 14.11
CA GLY A 98 18.56 -5.60 14.30
C GLY A 98 19.25 -4.74 13.22
N VAL A 99 19.52 -5.29 12.02
CA VAL A 99 20.14 -4.50 10.95
C VAL A 99 19.22 -3.35 10.51
N VAL A 100 17.90 -3.57 10.55
CA VAL A 100 16.92 -2.58 10.07
C VAL A 100 16.97 -1.33 10.93
N ASP A 101 17.09 -1.49 12.25
CA ASP A 101 17.22 -0.41 13.22
C ASP A 101 18.41 0.48 12.87
N VAL A 102 19.58 -0.15 12.64
CA VAL A 102 20.80 0.54 12.20
C VAL A 102 20.58 1.28 10.88
N LEU A 103 19.92 0.64 9.91
CA LEU A 103 19.65 1.28 8.62
C LEU A 103 18.72 2.48 8.76
N ALA A 104 17.67 2.38 9.57
CA ALA A 104 16.73 3.47 9.83
C ALA A 104 17.44 4.67 10.47
N GLU A 105 18.24 4.43 11.49
CA GLU A 105 19.02 5.45 12.21
C GLU A 105 20.08 6.10 11.31
N LEU A 106 20.77 5.33 10.45
CA LEU A 106 21.73 5.89 9.50
C LEU A 106 21.08 6.73 8.41
N ILE A 107 19.84 6.39 8.00
CA ILE A 107 19.12 7.08 6.93
C ILE A 107 18.48 8.37 7.42
N ASP A 108 17.78 8.31 8.56
CA ASP A 108 17.08 9.44 9.16
C ASP A 108 16.93 9.22 10.67
N ALA A 109 18.01 9.48 11.42
CA ALA A 109 18.04 9.29 12.87
C ALA A 109 16.86 9.97 13.60
N PRO A 110 16.52 11.26 13.33
CA PRO A 110 15.37 11.90 13.98
C PRO A 110 14.06 11.17 13.73
N ALA A 111 13.80 10.75 12.49
CA ALA A 111 12.60 9.98 12.17
C ALA A 111 12.61 8.57 12.77
N ALA A 112 13.80 7.97 12.96
CA ALA A 112 13.98 6.71 13.68
C ALA A 112 13.90 6.86 15.21
N GLY A 113 13.78 8.09 15.73
CA GLY A 113 13.64 8.38 17.16
C GLY A 113 14.97 8.52 17.91
N VAL A 114 16.08 8.78 17.20
CA VAL A 114 17.44 8.89 17.75
C VAL A 114 18.07 10.24 17.36
N GLU A 115 18.88 10.82 18.24
CA GLU A 115 19.67 12.01 17.96
C GLU A 115 21.18 11.70 17.94
N LEU A 116 21.82 11.92 16.79
CA LEU A 116 23.25 11.69 16.60
C LEU A 116 24.05 12.99 16.77
N ARG A 117 25.23 12.91 17.39
CA ARG A 117 26.22 13.98 17.59
C ARG A 117 26.75 14.57 16.28
N GLY A 118 26.58 13.85 15.16
CA GLY A 118 26.96 14.28 13.81
C GLY A 118 26.14 13.58 12.74
N GLN A 119 26.05 14.19 11.56
CA GLN A 119 25.36 13.56 10.42
C GLN A 119 26.22 12.46 9.80
N PRO A 120 25.63 11.28 9.48
CA PRO A 120 26.31 10.24 8.74
C PRO A 120 26.81 10.77 7.38
N PRO A 121 28.00 10.36 6.90
CA PRO A 121 28.47 10.73 5.57
C PRO A 121 27.49 10.30 4.48
N THR A 122 27.30 11.13 3.44
CA THR A 122 26.33 10.84 2.37
C THR A 122 26.57 9.49 1.68
N ALA A 123 27.84 9.10 1.48
CA ALA A 123 28.19 7.80 0.92
C ALA A 123 27.71 6.63 1.80
N LEU A 124 27.73 6.80 3.13
CA LEU A 124 27.24 5.82 4.08
C LEU A 124 25.70 5.73 4.05
N VAL A 125 25.01 6.86 3.99
CA VAL A 125 23.54 6.90 3.82
C VAL A 125 23.12 6.19 2.54
N GLN A 126 23.84 6.43 1.44
CA GLN A 126 23.59 5.73 0.17
C GLN A 126 23.79 4.22 0.31
N LYS A 127 24.84 3.79 1.02
CA LYS A 127 25.11 2.38 1.28
C LYS A 127 24.03 1.72 2.15
N ALA A 128 23.52 2.45 3.13
CA ALA A 128 22.39 2.01 3.96
C ALA A 128 21.13 1.83 3.09
N CYS A 129 20.84 2.78 2.19
CA CYS A 129 19.74 2.65 1.23
C CYS A 129 19.90 1.44 0.30
N GLU A 130 21.10 1.20 -0.23
CA GLU A 130 21.40 0.02 -1.07
C GLU A 130 21.16 -1.29 -0.30
N THR A 131 21.58 -1.33 0.97
CA THR A 131 21.41 -2.51 1.84
C THR A 131 19.93 -2.74 2.14
N LEU A 132 19.17 -1.68 2.41
CA LEU A 132 17.73 -1.75 2.64
C LEU A 132 16.99 -2.24 1.39
N GLN A 133 17.31 -1.70 0.22
CA GLN A 133 16.73 -2.13 -1.05
C GLN A 133 17.00 -3.62 -1.29
N ALA A 134 18.24 -4.07 -1.08
CA ALA A 134 18.60 -5.47 -1.23
C ALA A 134 17.86 -6.39 -0.25
N LEU A 135 17.49 -5.93 0.96
CA LEU A 135 16.66 -6.68 1.89
C LEU A 135 15.22 -6.80 1.39
N PHE A 136 14.63 -5.69 0.95
CA PHE A 136 13.21 -5.64 0.56
C PHE A 136 12.92 -6.43 -0.69
N GLU A 137 13.76 -6.31 -1.73
CA GLU A 137 13.64 -7.06 -2.99
C GLU A 137 13.62 -8.59 -2.81
N ARG A 138 14.06 -9.08 -1.65
CA ARG A 138 14.20 -10.51 -1.37
C ARG A 138 13.18 -11.03 -0.38
N ASN A 139 12.49 -10.14 0.33
CA ASN A 139 11.55 -10.54 1.36
C ASN A 139 10.50 -9.46 1.61
N GLY A 140 9.31 -9.66 1.05
CA GLY A 140 8.15 -8.81 1.24
C GLY A 140 7.66 -8.68 2.69
N HIS A 141 7.86 -9.71 3.53
CA HIS A 141 7.50 -9.63 4.96
C HIS A 141 8.38 -8.63 5.69
N ILE A 142 9.68 -8.63 5.39
CA ILE A 142 10.62 -7.67 5.97
C ILE A 142 10.29 -6.27 5.47
N CYS A 143 10.01 -6.11 4.18
CA CYS A 143 9.57 -4.84 3.61
C CYS A 143 8.37 -4.26 4.39
N LEU A 144 7.30 -5.03 4.56
CA LEU A 144 6.11 -4.58 5.30
C LEU A 144 6.39 -4.32 6.78
N PHE A 145 7.12 -5.21 7.44
CA PHE A 145 7.53 -5.02 8.84
C PHE A 145 8.27 -3.70 9.02
N CYS A 146 9.26 -3.42 8.16
CA CYS A 146 10.06 -2.22 8.24
C CYS A 146 9.23 -0.95 7.96
N MET A 147 8.35 -0.97 6.95
CA MET A 147 7.46 0.17 6.67
C MET A 147 6.50 0.45 7.82
N LYS A 148 6.01 -0.60 8.49
CA LYS A 148 5.14 -0.47 9.66
C LYS A 148 5.88 0.09 10.88
N HIS A 149 7.08 -0.43 11.16
CA HIS A 149 7.84 -0.05 12.35
C HIS A 149 8.51 1.32 12.20
N TYR A 150 8.94 1.68 11.00
CA TYR A 150 9.63 2.93 10.68
C TYR A 150 8.80 3.84 9.76
N ALA A 151 7.50 3.99 10.05
CA ALA A 151 6.56 4.76 9.25
C ALA A 151 6.87 6.28 9.17
N GLU A 152 7.78 6.78 10.00
CA GLU A 152 8.30 8.15 9.94
C GLU A 152 9.45 8.31 8.94
N VAL A 153 10.20 7.22 8.67
CA VAL A 153 11.41 7.25 7.84
C VAL A 153 11.00 7.18 6.37
N LYS A 154 10.86 8.34 5.73
CA LYS A 154 10.37 8.48 4.35
C LYS A 154 11.09 7.60 3.34
N GLN A 155 12.40 7.44 3.49
CA GLN A 155 13.21 6.64 2.58
C GLN A 155 12.90 5.15 2.68
N ILE A 156 12.51 4.65 3.87
CA ILE A 156 12.02 3.27 4.04
C ILE A 156 10.72 3.07 3.27
N LEU A 157 9.79 4.03 3.35
CA LEU A 157 8.55 4.01 2.58
C LEU A 157 8.82 4.07 1.06
N LEU A 158 9.77 4.90 0.60
CA LEU A 158 10.12 5.01 -0.82
C LEU A 158 10.67 3.69 -1.38
N VAL A 159 11.58 3.04 -0.67
CA VAL A 159 12.15 1.75 -1.07
C VAL A 159 11.09 0.65 -0.98
N GLY A 160 10.22 0.71 0.02
CA GLY A 160 9.09 -0.22 0.15
C GLY A 160 8.07 -0.10 -0.98
N CYS A 161 7.76 1.11 -1.42
CA CYS A 161 6.93 1.33 -2.62
C CYS A 161 7.56 0.67 -3.85
N ASP A 162 8.86 0.87 -4.08
CA ASP A 162 9.56 0.26 -5.22
C ASP A 162 9.54 -1.27 -5.15
N SER A 163 9.70 -1.84 -3.96
CA SER A 163 9.64 -3.28 -3.73
C SER A 163 8.25 -3.86 -4.00
N ILE A 164 7.18 -3.22 -3.52
CA ILE A 164 5.81 -3.69 -3.73
C ILE A 164 5.37 -3.54 -5.20
N VAL A 165 5.84 -2.49 -5.88
CA VAL A 165 5.62 -2.35 -7.32
C VAL A 165 6.30 -3.48 -8.12
N ALA A 166 7.46 -3.98 -7.66
CA ALA A 166 8.17 -5.07 -8.30
C ALA A 166 7.57 -6.45 -7.96
N ASP A 167 7.12 -6.66 -6.73
CA ASP A 167 6.46 -7.88 -6.25
C ASP A 167 5.27 -7.51 -5.34
N PRO A 168 4.04 -7.51 -5.87
CA PRO A 168 2.85 -7.07 -5.15
C PRO A 168 2.33 -8.09 -4.14
N LEU A 169 3.09 -9.14 -3.82
CA LEU A 169 2.72 -10.15 -2.82
C LEU A 169 1.44 -10.91 -3.20
N SER A 170 1.24 -11.22 -4.48
CA SER A 170 0.00 -11.83 -5.00
C SER A 170 -0.42 -13.14 -4.34
N ASN A 171 0.51 -13.84 -3.68
CA ASN A 171 0.24 -15.09 -2.96
C ASN A 171 -0.11 -14.88 -1.47
N HIS A 172 -0.13 -13.63 -0.99
CA HIS A 172 -0.28 -13.28 0.43
C HIS A 172 -1.34 -12.17 0.63
N PRO A 173 -2.64 -12.49 0.49
CA PRO A 173 -3.71 -11.48 0.50
C PRO A 173 -3.77 -10.66 1.80
N GLU A 174 -3.51 -11.27 2.95
CA GLU A 174 -3.46 -10.57 4.24
C GLU A 174 -2.37 -9.49 4.27
N MET A 175 -1.22 -9.78 3.66
CA MET A 175 -0.11 -8.83 3.57
C MET A 175 -0.39 -7.71 2.57
N GLN A 176 -1.13 -8.01 1.49
CA GLN A 176 -1.58 -6.98 0.55
C GLN A 176 -2.56 -6.01 1.22
N GLN A 177 -3.47 -6.51 2.06
CA GLN A 177 -4.37 -5.68 2.86
C GLN A 177 -3.58 -4.79 3.84
N GLU A 178 -2.62 -5.37 4.57
CA GLU A 178 -1.74 -4.60 5.46
C GLU A 178 -0.92 -3.54 4.69
N ALA A 179 -0.44 -3.86 3.49
CA ALA A 179 0.26 -2.91 2.63
C ALA A 179 -0.63 -1.74 2.20
N ILE A 180 -1.88 -2.01 1.83
CA ILE A 180 -2.86 -0.98 1.45
C ILE A 180 -3.11 -0.04 2.64
N ASP A 181 -3.39 -0.58 3.83
CA ASP A 181 -3.65 0.24 5.01
C ASP A 181 -2.43 1.11 5.39
N LEU A 182 -1.23 0.54 5.31
CA LEU A 182 0.03 1.26 5.55
C LEU A 182 0.23 2.39 4.53
N PHE A 183 0.04 2.11 3.24
CA PHE A 183 0.24 3.11 2.20
C PHE A 183 -0.82 4.20 2.20
N THR A 184 -2.08 3.87 2.46
CA THR A 184 -3.14 4.87 2.63
C THR A 184 -2.83 5.75 3.85
N SER A 185 -2.46 5.17 4.99
CA SER A 185 -2.09 5.95 6.17
C SER A 185 -0.85 6.84 5.93
N ALA A 186 0.16 6.33 5.22
CA ALA A 186 1.34 7.10 4.87
C ALA A 186 1.01 8.21 3.86
N PHE A 187 0.13 7.93 2.90
CA PHE A 187 -0.31 8.91 1.91
C PHE A 187 -0.98 10.08 2.60
N GLU A 188 -1.95 9.84 3.48
CA GLU A 188 -2.61 10.92 4.22
C GLU A 188 -1.65 11.79 5.04
N LYS A 189 -0.61 11.16 5.60
CA LYS A 189 0.37 11.84 6.42
C LYS A 189 1.34 12.72 5.62
N PHE A 190 1.73 12.27 4.43
CA PHE A 190 2.79 12.90 3.63
C PHE A 190 2.28 13.60 2.36
N ALA A 191 1.01 13.43 1.98
CA ALA A 191 0.39 13.94 0.75
C ALA A 191 0.78 15.40 0.46
N MET A 192 0.59 16.27 1.46
CA MET A 192 0.81 17.72 1.36
C MET A 192 2.27 18.15 1.58
N LYS A 193 3.15 17.25 2.03
CA LYS A 193 4.52 17.59 2.45
C LYS A 193 5.58 17.09 1.46
N ASP A 194 5.28 16.04 0.69
CA ASP A 194 6.27 15.36 -0.15
C ASP A 194 5.64 14.76 -1.41
N GLU A 195 5.51 15.57 -2.46
CA GLU A 195 4.87 15.17 -3.72
C GLU A 195 5.55 13.94 -4.39
N ARG A 196 6.86 13.76 -4.16
CA ARG A 196 7.58 12.60 -4.70
C ARG A 196 7.14 11.32 -4.00
N LEU A 197 7.09 11.33 -2.67
CA LEU A 197 6.62 10.20 -1.88
C LEU A 197 5.14 9.90 -2.16
N SER A 198 4.29 10.93 -2.21
CA SER A 198 2.86 10.80 -2.53
C SER A 198 2.62 10.07 -3.85
N ARG A 199 3.36 10.43 -4.91
CA ARG A 199 3.29 9.75 -6.22
C ARG A 199 3.74 8.29 -6.16
N LYS A 200 4.78 7.98 -5.37
CA LYS A 200 5.23 6.59 -5.20
C LYS A 200 4.21 5.74 -4.44
N LEU A 201 3.62 6.30 -3.38
CA LEU A 201 2.59 5.64 -2.59
C LEU A 201 1.34 5.33 -3.44
N LEU A 202 0.84 6.30 -4.20
CA LEU A 202 -0.28 6.07 -5.12
C LEU A 202 0.05 5.01 -6.17
N LYS A 203 1.26 5.05 -6.75
CA LYS A 203 1.68 4.02 -7.72
C LYS A 203 1.71 2.63 -7.09
N ALA A 204 2.20 2.49 -5.85
CA ALA A 204 2.20 1.21 -5.15
C ALA A 204 0.78 0.72 -4.85
N LEU A 205 -0.12 1.61 -4.42
CA LEU A 205 -1.55 1.32 -4.25
C LEU A 205 -2.20 0.87 -5.55
N THR A 206 -1.95 1.57 -6.67
CA THR A 206 -2.43 1.18 -8.00
C THR A 206 -2.04 -0.25 -8.33
N VAL A 207 -0.77 -0.62 -8.16
CA VAL A 207 -0.28 -1.98 -8.46
C VAL A 207 -0.92 -3.03 -7.54
N LEU A 208 -1.12 -2.71 -6.26
CA LEU A 208 -1.80 -3.61 -5.32
C LEU A 208 -3.26 -3.83 -5.73
N PHE A 209 -3.99 -2.77 -6.08
CA PHE A 209 -5.38 -2.88 -6.53
C PHE A 209 -5.51 -3.63 -7.87
N GLU A 210 -4.57 -3.42 -8.80
CA GLU A 210 -4.53 -4.16 -10.07
C GLU A 210 -4.18 -5.64 -9.90
N SER A 211 -3.58 -6.02 -8.78
CA SER A 211 -3.17 -7.40 -8.53
C SER A 211 -4.34 -8.32 -8.14
N SER A 212 -5.45 -7.78 -7.62
CA SER A 212 -6.60 -8.58 -7.18
C SER A 212 -7.87 -7.75 -7.02
N TYR A 213 -8.96 -8.16 -7.69
CA TYR A 213 -10.28 -7.56 -7.50
C TYR A 213 -10.82 -7.73 -6.08
N GLN A 214 -10.45 -8.83 -5.41
CA GLN A 214 -10.85 -9.07 -4.03
C GLN A 214 -10.31 -7.97 -3.10
N LEU A 215 -9.12 -7.45 -3.36
CA LEU A 215 -8.56 -6.32 -2.62
C LEU A 215 -9.33 -5.03 -2.88
N VAL A 216 -9.73 -4.76 -4.12
CA VAL A 216 -10.56 -3.60 -4.45
C VAL A 216 -11.89 -3.64 -3.70
N VAL A 217 -12.58 -4.79 -3.77
CA VAL A 217 -13.86 -4.99 -3.06
C VAL A 217 -13.67 -4.81 -1.56
N TRP A 218 -12.67 -5.47 -0.98
CA TRP A 218 -12.34 -5.34 0.45
C TRP A 218 -12.07 -3.88 0.82
N PHE A 219 -11.25 -3.16 0.07
CA PHE A 219 -10.87 -1.78 0.36
C PHE A 219 -12.09 -0.85 0.34
N LEU A 220 -12.90 -0.91 -0.71
CA LEU A 220 -14.09 -0.06 -0.84
C LEU A 220 -15.15 -0.36 0.22
N GLN A 221 -15.23 -1.60 0.71
CA GLN A 221 -16.15 -2.00 1.78
C GLN A 221 -15.65 -1.59 3.17
N GLN A 222 -14.36 -1.74 3.45
CA GLN A 222 -13.76 -1.39 4.75
C GLN A 222 -13.58 0.13 4.92
N HIS A 223 -13.33 0.84 3.82
CA HIS A 223 -13.08 2.28 3.81
C HIS A 223 -14.14 3.01 2.98
N PRO A 224 -15.43 2.97 3.36
CA PRO A 224 -16.48 3.65 2.59
C PRO A 224 -16.27 5.17 2.65
N LEU A 225 -16.64 5.88 1.58
CA LEU A 225 -16.38 7.33 1.46
C LEU A 225 -16.99 8.13 2.61
N ARG A 226 -18.18 7.73 3.06
CA ARG A 226 -18.89 8.33 4.20
C ARG A 226 -18.17 8.20 5.55
N ALA A 227 -17.19 7.31 5.66
CA ALA A 227 -16.38 7.11 6.86
C ALA A 227 -15.07 7.90 6.84
N LEU A 228 -14.76 8.60 5.73
CA LEU A 228 -13.56 9.41 5.62
C LEU A 228 -13.65 10.65 6.50
N ALA A 229 -12.53 10.98 7.15
CA ALA A 229 -12.36 12.24 7.86
C ALA A 229 -12.27 13.41 6.86
N GLU A 230 -12.61 14.61 7.32
CA GLU A 230 -12.73 15.82 6.47
C GLU A 230 -11.48 16.14 5.65
N LEU A 231 -10.29 15.82 6.16
CA LEU A 231 -9.00 16.12 5.54
C LEU A 231 -8.38 14.94 4.76
N GLN A 232 -9.02 13.78 4.75
CA GLN A 232 -8.47 12.62 4.03
C GLN A 232 -8.59 12.83 2.52
N SER A 233 -7.71 12.24 1.71
CA SER A 233 -7.80 12.28 0.25
C SER A 233 -8.76 11.21 -0.31
N LEU A 234 -9.21 11.38 -1.55
CA LEU A 234 -9.94 10.37 -2.34
C LEU A 234 -9.04 9.62 -3.32
N ASP A 235 -7.78 10.00 -3.44
CA ASP A 235 -6.88 9.47 -4.48
C ASP A 235 -6.77 7.94 -4.41
N ALA A 236 -6.73 7.37 -3.20
CA ALA A 236 -6.71 5.92 -3.01
C ALA A 236 -8.01 5.26 -3.52
N HIS A 237 -9.18 5.85 -3.25
CA HIS A 237 -10.48 5.36 -3.75
C HIS A 237 -10.58 5.46 -5.26
N ILE A 238 -10.11 6.58 -5.83
CA ILE A 238 -10.07 6.78 -7.27
C ILE A 238 -9.19 5.72 -7.93
N GLU A 239 -8.00 5.45 -7.38
CA GLU A 239 -7.11 4.41 -7.91
C GLU A 239 -7.66 2.99 -7.74
N ALA A 240 -8.34 2.69 -6.63
CA ALA A 240 -9.01 1.41 -6.41
C ALA A 240 -10.11 1.16 -7.45
N VAL A 241 -10.95 2.18 -7.71
CA VAL A 241 -11.99 2.12 -8.74
C VAL A 241 -11.36 1.97 -10.13
N ARG A 242 -10.38 2.81 -10.47
CA ARG A 242 -9.72 2.77 -11.80
C ARG A 242 -9.00 1.45 -12.06
N ALA A 243 -8.51 0.76 -11.04
CA ALA A 243 -7.88 -0.55 -11.21
C ALA A 243 -8.84 -1.56 -11.86
N VAL A 244 -10.14 -1.49 -11.57
CA VAL A 244 -11.16 -2.34 -12.21
C VAL A 244 -11.23 -2.07 -13.71
N ALA A 245 -11.24 -0.80 -14.12
CA ALA A 245 -11.27 -0.42 -15.54
C ALA A 245 -9.96 -0.72 -16.30
N ARG A 246 -8.83 -0.90 -15.59
CA ARG A 246 -7.53 -1.24 -16.18
C ARG A 246 -7.31 -2.74 -16.37
N ALA A 247 -8.15 -3.57 -15.77
CA ALA A 247 -7.95 -5.00 -15.80
C ALA A 247 -8.32 -5.60 -17.17
N GLY A 248 -7.41 -6.40 -17.74
CA GLY A 248 -7.52 -6.85 -19.13
C GLY A 248 -8.57 -7.93 -19.40
N TYR A 249 -8.87 -8.78 -18.42
CA TYR A 249 -9.87 -9.85 -18.54
C TYR A 249 -10.39 -10.26 -17.16
N TRP A 250 -11.61 -10.82 -17.14
CA TRP A 250 -12.18 -11.46 -15.96
C TRP A 250 -12.01 -12.97 -16.09
N SER A 251 -11.39 -13.62 -15.09
CA SER A 251 -11.23 -15.07 -15.12
C SER A 251 -12.54 -15.76 -14.71
N ALA A 252 -12.75 -17.00 -15.13
CA ALA A 252 -13.89 -17.79 -14.67
C ALA A 252 -13.85 -18.05 -13.15
N GLU A 253 -12.66 -18.02 -12.55
CA GLU A 253 -12.44 -18.20 -11.11
C GLU A 253 -12.88 -16.95 -10.32
N ASP A 254 -12.74 -15.76 -10.91
CA ASP A 254 -13.16 -14.49 -10.31
C ASP A 254 -14.65 -14.19 -10.54
N ALA A 255 -15.34 -14.91 -11.44
CA ALA A 255 -16.76 -14.66 -11.77
C ALA A 255 -17.69 -14.55 -10.53
N PRO A 256 -17.52 -15.36 -9.46
CA PRO A 256 -18.32 -15.22 -8.24
C PRO A 256 -18.16 -13.86 -7.51
N LEU A 257 -17.08 -13.12 -7.75
CA LEU A 257 -16.82 -11.81 -7.13
C LEU A 257 -17.51 -10.64 -7.86
N LEU A 258 -18.02 -10.86 -9.07
CA LEU A 258 -18.67 -9.81 -9.87
C LEU A 258 -19.81 -9.09 -9.14
N PRO A 259 -20.75 -9.79 -8.45
CA PRO A 259 -21.84 -9.11 -7.75
C PRO A 259 -21.33 -8.17 -6.65
N ASP A 260 -20.31 -8.58 -5.89
CA ASP A 260 -19.74 -7.79 -4.81
C ASP A 260 -18.96 -6.59 -5.35
N CYS A 261 -18.25 -6.77 -6.48
CA CYS A 261 -17.55 -5.68 -7.17
C CYS A 261 -18.53 -4.63 -7.69
N VAL A 262 -19.60 -5.04 -8.37
CA VAL A 262 -20.65 -4.12 -8.86
C VAL A 262 -21.33 -3.40 -7.70
N ALA A 263 -21.62 -4.11 -6.61
CA ALA A 263 -22.21 -3.51 -5.42
C ALA A 263 -21.28 -2.48 -4.76
N ALA A 264 -19.98 -2.79 -4.64
CA ALA A 264 -18.98 -1.88 -4.08
C ALA A 264 -18.84 -0.61 -4.94
N LEU A 265 -18.68 -0.75 -6.26
CA LEU A 265 -18.60 0.39 -7.20
C LEU A 265 -19.86 1.26 -7.15
N THR A 266 -21.04 0.62 -7.11
CA THR A 266 -22.31 1.35 -7.03
C THR A 266 -22.44 2.08 -5.70
N GLY A 267 -22.06 1.44 -4.58
CA GLY A 267 -22.05 2.06 -3.26
C GLY A 267 -21.12 3.27 -3.20
N THR A 268 -19.88 3.13 -3.68
CA THR A 268 -18.90 4.23 -3.75
C THR A 268 -19.40 5.37 -4.63
N MET A 269 -20.02 5.07 -5.78
CA MET A 269 -20.62 6.09 -6.64
C MET A 269 -21.74 6.85 -5.93
N LEU A 270 -22.64 6.14 -5.25
CA LEU A 270 -23.76 6.76 -4.52
C LEU A 270 -23.29 7.58 -3.33
N ASP A 271 -22.33 7.08 -2.55
CA ASP A 271 -21.74 7.82 -1.43
C ASP A 271 -21.11 9.15 -1.91
N ALA A 272 -20.47 9.15 -3.08
CA ALA A 272 -19.85 10.37 -3.65
C ALA A 272 -20.89 11.44 -4.02
N VAL A 273 -22.10 11.03 -4.42
CA VAL A 273 -23.15 11.94 -4.90
C VAL A 273 -24.23 12.22 -3.86
N GLU A 274 -24.27 11.51 -2.73
CA GLU A 274 -25.34 11.57 -1.73
C GLU A 274 -25.65 13.00 -1.28
N GLY A 275 -24.62 13.80 -0.99
CA GLY A 275 -24.75 15.21 -0.59
C GLY A 275 -25.25 16.16 -1.69
N HIS A 276 -25.27 15.70 -2.94
CA HIS A 276 -25.68 16.48 -4.12
C HIS A 276 -27.00 15.98 -4.73
N LEU A 277 -27.47 14.78 -4.35
CA LEU A 277 -28.72 14.18 -4.82
C LEU A 277 -29.98 14.79 -4.17
N ASP A 278 -29.86 15.38 -2.97
CA ASP A 278 -30.98 15.96 -2.24
C ASP A 278 -30.65 17.37 -1.74
N PHE A 279 -30.82 18.38 -2.60
CA PHE A 279 -30.63 19.80 -2.30
C PHE A 279 -31.49 20.34 -1.15
N SER A 280 -32.43 19.53 -0.64
CA SER A 280 -33.36 19.90 0.42
C SER A 280 -32.87 19.57 1.84
N LYS A 281 -31.85 18.72 1.98
CA LYS A 281 -31.28 18.32 3.28
C LYS A 281 -29.83 18.79 3.39
N PRO A 282 -29.45 19.52 4.46
CA PRO A 282 -28.05 19.78 4.73
C PRO A 282 -27.31 18.44 4.94
N PRO A 283 -26.02 18.34 4.54
CA PRO A 283 -25.25 17.12 4.73
C PRO A 283 -25.33 16.70 6.21
N SER A 284 -25.90 15.53 6.44
CA SER A 284 -26.28 15.07 7.77
C SER A 284 -25.05 14.56 8.50
N GLY A 285 -24.63 15.28 9.56
CA GLY A 285 -23.68 14.80 10.56
C GLY A 285 -22.45 15.70 10.72
N SER A 286 -22.28 16.27 11.91
CA SER A 286 -21.04 16.95 12.30
C SER A 286 -19.87 15.96 12.27
N GLY A 287 -18.87 16.21 11.41
CA GLY A 287 -17.64 15.41 11.33
C GLY A 287 -17.53 14.47 10.12
N ARG A 288 -18.49 14.48 9.18
CA ARG A 288 -18.37 13.77 7.90
C ARG A 288 -17.70 14.66 6.85
N ARG A 289 -16.82 14.09 6.02
CA ARG A 289 -16.24 14.77 4.87
C ARG A 289 -17.35 15.16 3.88
N VAL A 290 -17.36 16.42 3.48
CA VAL A 290 -18.17 16.89 2.36
C VAL A 290 -17.33 16.73 1.10
N VAL A 291 -17.70 15.77 0.25
CA VAL A 291 -17.07 15.57 -1.06
C VAL A 291 -17.50 16.72 -1.97
N ASP A 292 -16.54 17.49 -2.47
CA ASP A 292 -16.85 18.59 -3.39
C ASP A 292 -17.36 18.07 -4.75
N LEU A 293 -17.94 18.96 -5.56
CA LEU A 293 -18.50 18.54 -6.85
C LEU A 293 -17.45 18.00 -7.83
N THR A 294 -16.22 18.50 -7.80
CA THR A 294 -15.14 18.06 -8.70
C THR A 294 -14.66 16.67 -8.32
N GLU A 295 -14.47 16.46 -7.02
CA GLU A 295 -14.12 15.18 -6.42
C GLU A 295 -15.20 14.12 -6.65
N ALA A 296 -16.47 14.50 -6.43
CA ALA A 296 -17.62 13.63 -6.65
C ALA A 296 -17.75 13.25 -8.13
N GLU A 297 -17.53 14.19 -9.04
CA GLU A 297 -17.52 13.94 -10.49
C GLU A 297 -16.45 12.92 -10.87
N GLU A 298 -15.21 13.06 -10.35
CA GLU A 298 -14.11 12.15 -10.69
C GLU A 298 -14.38 10.72 -10.21
N ILE A 299 -14.90 10.56 -8.99
CA ILE A 299 -15.28 9.24 -8.47
C ILE A 299 -16.44 8.65 -9.27
N ALA A 300 -17.52 9.41 -9.48
CA ALA A 300 -18.68 8.92 -10.19
C ALA A 300 -18.32 8.52 -11.63
N ALA A 301 -17.48 9.31 -12.30
CA ALA A 301 -17.03 9.00 -13.66
C ALA A 301 -16.11 7.77 -13.69
N SER A 302 -15.24 7.60 -12.70
CA SER A 302 -14.40 6.42 -12.58
C SER A 302 -15.23 5.16 -12.28
N CYS A 303 -16.24 5.26 -11.43
CA CYS A 303 -17.14 4.14 -11.09
C CYS A 303 -17.95 3.71 -12.31
N THR A 304 -18.56 4.67 -13.02
CA THR A 304 -19.35 4.38 -14.23
C THR A 304 -18.49 3.80 -15.34
N ALA A 305 -17.27 4.29 -15.54
CA ALA A 305 -16.32 3.71 -16.49
C ALA A 305 -15.95 2.26 -16.13
N SER A 306 -15.72 1.99 -14.84
CA SER A 306 -15.40 0.66 -14.34
C SER A 306 -16.56 -0.32 -14.49
N VAL A 307 -17.79 0.12 -14.19
CA VAL A 307 -19.00 -0.67 -14.40
C VAL A 307 -19.20 -0.98 -15.88
N LEU A 308 -19.04 0.00 -16.77
CA LEU A 308 -19.11 -0.23 -18.22
C LEU A 308 -18.07 -1.22 -18.70
N HIS A 309 -16.84 -1.10 -18.19
CA HIS A 309 -15.78 -2.06 -18.49
C HIS A 309 -16.17 -3.47 -18.06
N LEU A 310 -16.67 -3.64 -16.83
CA LEU A 310 -17.18 -4.93 -16.33
C LEU A 310 -18.29 -5.51 -17.23
N MET A 311 -19.20 -4.67 -17.74
CA MET A 311 -20.26 -5.13 -18.65
C MET A 311 -19.70 -5.64 -19.98
N LEU A 312 -18.58 -5.08 -20.46
CA LEU A 312 -17.91 -5.52 -21.70
C LEU A 312 -17.14 -6.82 -21.53
N ILE A 313 -16.60 -7.07 -20.33
CA ILE A 313 -15.77 -8.25 -20.04
C ILE A 313 -16.48 -9.31 -19.20
N ASP A 314 -17.80 -9.19 -19.01
CA ASP A 314 -18.61 -10.13 -18.24
C ASP A 314 -18.47 -11.55 -18.82
N PRO A 315 -17.92 -12.53 -18.07
CA PRO A 315 -17.77 -13.92 -18.54
C PRO A 315 -19.11 -14.64 -18.67
N SER A 316 -20.17 -14.12 -18.03
CA SER A 316 -21.52 -14.68 -18.04
C SER A 316 -22.59 -13.57 -18.14
N PRO A 317 -22.67 -12.86 -19.29
CA PRO A 317 -23.71 -11.84 -19.48
C PRO A 317 -25.10 -12.46 -19.33
N PRO A 318 -26.08 -11.78 -18.70
CA PRO A 318 -26.08 -10.38 -18.26
C PRO A 318 -25.87 -10.19 -16.74
N THR A 319 -24.92 -10.90 -16.12
CA THR A 319 -24.74 -10.88 -14.66
C THR A 319 -24.45 -9.48 -14.12
N VAL A 320 -23.49 -8.76 -14.72
CA VAL A 320 -23.12 -7.41 -14.29
C VAL A 320 -24.29 -6.44 -14.38
N GLN A 321 -25.06 -6.51 -15.47
CA GLN A 321 -26.25 -5.69 -15.67
C GLN A 321 -27.32 -5.94 -14.60
N GLN A 322 -27.64 -7.20 -14.30
CA GLN A 322 -28.62 -7.55 -13.27
C GLN A 322 -28.16 -7.12 -11.87
N CYS A 323 -26.88 -7.29 -11.55
CA CYS A 323 -26.29 -6.83 -10.29
C CYS A 323 -26.34 -5.31 -10.16
N LEU A 324 -26.11 -4.59 -11.25
CA LEU A 324 -26.17 -3.13 -11.30
C LEU A 324 -27.59 -2.61 -11.08
N ALA A 325 -28.57 -3.17 -11.80
CA ALA A 325 -29.98 -2.83 -11.64
C ALA A 325 -30.44 -3.04 -10.18
N ARG A 326 -30.10 -4.19 -9.59
CA ARG A 326 -30.39 -4.47 -8.17
C ARG A 326 -29.69 -3.52 -7.21
N SER A 327 -28.46 -3.10 -7.49
CA SER A 327 -27.69 -2.23 -6.59
C SER A 327 -28.18 -0.79 -6.65
N LEU A 328 -28.52 -0.28 -7.83
CA LEU A 328 -29.08 1.06 -8.02
C LEU A 328 -30.55 1.18 -7.59
N GLY A 329 -31.31 0.09 -7.65
CA GLY A 329 -32.69 0.01 -7.18
C GLY A 329 -32.85 -0.11 -5.65
N LYS A 330 -31.77 -0.39 -4.91
CA LYS A 330 -31.82 -0.39 -3.45
C LYS A 330 -31.90 1.04 -2.94
N ARG A 331 -33.04 1.43 -2.35
CA ARG A 331 -33.12 2.69 -1.58
C ARG A 331 -32.14 2.66 -0.40
N PRO A 332 -31.46 3.78 -0.08
CA PRO A 332 -30.70 3.88 1.16
C PRO A 332 -31.65 3.63 2.33
N ARG A 333 -31.31 2.64 3.18
CA ARG A 333 -32.06 2.33 4.41
C ARG A 333 -31.84 3.46 5.40
N ASP A 334 -32.74 4.42 5.43
CA ASP A 334 -33.01 5.20 6.65
C ASP A 334 -33.65 4.27 7.68
N GLY A 335 -33.25 4.42 8.95
CA GLY A 335 -33.42 3.45 10.04
C GLY A 335 -34.84 3.04 10.42
N ASP A 336 -34.90 1.91 11.14
CA ASP A 336 -36.00 1.34 11.93
C ASP A 336 -37.41 1.40 11.32
N ASP A 337 -37.78 0.35 10.58
CA ASP A 337 -38.99 -0.44 10.82
C ASP A 337 -39.05 -1.63 9.85
N LEU A 338 -38.95 -2.85 10.38
CA LEU A 338 -39.19 -4.10 9.65
C LEU A 338 -40.69 -4.40 9.61
N PRO A 339 -41.21 -4.87 8.46
CA PRO A 339 -42.06 -6.05 8.43
C PRO A 339 -41.33 -7.22 7.75
N PRO A 340 -41.78 -8.46 8.00
CA PRO A 340 -40.98 -9.65 7.82
C PRO A 340 -40.74 -9.99 6.35
N LEU A 341 -39.66 -10.75 6.14
CA LEU A 341 -39.28 -11.46 4.91
C LEU A 341 -40.47 -12.21 4.30
N GLU A 342 -41.22 -11.55 3.41
CA GLU A 342 -41.87 -12.23 2.31
C GLU A 342 -40.89 -12.22 1.14
N GLU A 343 -40.67 -13.40 0.59
CA GLU A 343 -39.87 -13.68 -0.60
C GLU A 343 -40.30 -12.72 -1.72
N ALA A 344 -39.53 -11.64 -1.92
CA ALA A 344 -39.68 -10.73 -3.04
C ALA A 344 -39.12 -11.42 -4.30
N ASP A 345 -39.87 -12.41 -4.78
CA ASP A 345 -39.72 -12.97 -6.12
C ASP A 345 -39.99 -11.84 -7.14
N GLY A 346 -38.92 -11.41 -7.82
CA GLY A 346 -38.97 -11.26 -9.27
C GLY A 346 -39.10 -9.86 -9.91
N SER A 347 -39.22 -8.73 -9.20
CA SER A 347 -39.30 -7.42 -9.89
C SER A 347 -38.80 -6.20 -9.10
N ILE A 348 -37.60 -6.25 -8.52
CA ILE A 348 -36.91 -5.00 -8.11
C ILE A 348 -36.58 -4.23 -9.40
N SER A 349 -37.19 -3.05 -9.57
CA SER A 349 -37.50 -2.49 -10.88
C SER A 349 -36.30 -1.81 -11.54
N SER A 350 -36.06 -2.14 -12.82
CA SER A 350 -35.18 -1.37 -13.71
C SER A 350 -35.52 0.12 -13.70
N GLU A 351 -36.78 0.49 -13.46
CA GLU A 351 -37.23 1.87 -13.33
C GLU A 351 -36.56 2.64 -12.18
N GLU A 352 -36.40 2.04 -10.99
CA GLU A 352 -35.72 2.70 -9.87
C GLU A 352 -34.22 2.90 -10.17
N ALA A 353 -33.58 1.90 -10.80
CA ALA A 353 -32.19 2.01 -11.23
C ALA A 353 -31.99 3.12 -12.28
N VAL A 354 -32.89 3.20 -13.26
CA VAL A 354 -32.92 4.26 -14.29
C VAL A 354 -33.10 5.63 -13.65
N ASN A 355 -34.04 5.77 -12.70
CA ASN A 355 -34.26 7.02 -11.98
C ASN A 355 -33.02 7.45 -11.20
N THR A 356 -32.32 6.53 -10.55
CA THR A 356 -31.07 6.80 -9.82
C THR A 356 -29.99 7.32 -10.78
N LEU A 357 -29.77 6.68 -11.92
CA LEU A 357 -28.80 7.14 -12.92
C LEU A 357 -29.17 8.51 -13.53
N MET A 358 -30.46 8.72 -13.81
CA MET A 358 -30.93 10.02 -14.28
C MET A 358 -30.67 11.14 -13.27
N LYS A 359 -30.84 10.88 -11.96
CA LYS A 359 -30.49 11.86 -10.92
C LYS A 359 -29.00 12.13 -10.89
N ILE A 360 -28.14 11.12 -11.01
CA ILE A 360 -26.68 11.30 -11.10
C ILE A 360 -26.33 12.20 -12.29
N MET A 361 -26.94 11.97 -13.46
CA MET A 361 -26.75 12.83 -14.64
C MET A 361 -27.24 14.27 -14.41
N GLN A 362 -28.29 14.47 -13.61
CA GLN A 362 -28.78 15.81 -13.26
C GLN A 362 -27.85 16.56 -12.31
N VAL A 363 -27.11 15.85 -11.45
CA VAL A 363 -26.10 16.46 -10.57
C VAL A 363 -24.92 17.02 -11.39
N PHE A 364 -24.52 16.32 -12.47
CA PHE A 364 -23.37 16.70 -13.29
C PHE A 364 -23.73 16.94 -14.77
N PRO A 365 -24.56 17.95 -15.08
CA PRO A 365 -25.04 18.19 -16.45
C PRO A 365 -23.92 18.60 -17.41
N SER A 366 -22.79 19.11 -16.90
CA SER A 366 -21.64 19.59 -17.67
C SER A 366 -20.54 18.54 -17.88
N SER A 367 -20.65 17.35 -17.28
CA SER A 367 -19.60 16.32 -17.35
C SER A 367 -19.80 15.40 -18.56
N ASP A 368 -19.19 15.72 -19.70
CA ASP A 368 -19.33 14.90 -20.93
C ASP A 368 -19.00 13.42 -20.70
N ARG A 369 -17.94 13.14 -19.94
CA ARG A 369 -17.50 11.77 -19.62
C ARG A 369 -18.55 11.02 -18.80
N LEU A 370 -19.07 11.63 -17.73
CA LEU A 370 -20.06 10.99 -16.88
C LEU A 370 -21.40 10.83 -17.62
N GLN A 371 -21.82 11.85 -18.37
CA GLN A 371 -23.04 11.81 -19.18
C GLN A 371 -23.00 10.68 -20.19
N MET A 372 -21.91 10.55 -20.95
CA MET A 372 -21.73 9.49 -21.94
C MET A 372 -21.74 8.10 -21.27
N ASN A 373 -21.03 7.94 -20.16
CA ASN A 373 -21.00 6.66 -19.44
C ASN A 373 -22.40 6.27 -18.94
N CYS A 374 -23.11 7.19 -18.29
CA CYS A 374 -24.47 6.95 -17.80
C CYS A 374 -25.45 6.65 -18.93
N GLN A 375 -25.33 7.30 -20.10
CA GLN A 375 -26.17 7.01 -21.27
C GLN A 375 -25.96 5.57 -21.79
N HIS A 376 -24.72 5.09 -21.82
CA HIS A 376 -24.43 3.70 -22.20
C HIS A 376 -25.04 2.71 -21.20
N ILE A 377 -24.91 2.98 -19.90
CA ILE A 377 -25.51 2.15 -18.85
C ILE A 377 -27.05 2.15 -18.98
N LEU A 378 -27.67 3.33 -19.13
CA LEU A 378 -29.11 3.47 -19.30
C LEU A 378 -29.62 2.71 -20.53
N THR A 379 -28.90 2.76 -21.65
CA THR A 379 -29.26 2.03 -22.87
C THR A 379 -29.29 0.51 -22.61
N SER A 380 -28.34 0.01 -21.82
CA SER A 380 -28.32 -1.41 -21.44
C SER A 380 -29.48 -1.78 -20.52
N LEU A 381 -29.77 -0.95 -19.52
CA LEU A 381 -30.86 -1.18 -18.55
C LEU A 381 -32.27 -1.10 -19.16
N LEU A 382 -32.44 -0.27 -20.20
CA LEU A 382 -33.69 -0.12 -20.95
C LEU A 382 -33.86 -1.15 -22.09
N GLY A 383 -32.82 -1.92 -22.39
CA GLY A 383 -32.82 -2.96 -23.41
C GLY A 383 -33.38 -4.32 -22.94
N GLU A 384 -33.78 -4.42 -21.67
CA GLU A 384 -34.61 -5.50 -21.11
C GLU A 384 -36.08 -5.30 -21.48
#